data_AF-A0A9P5ZCC4-F1
#
_entry.id   AF-A0A9P5ZCC4-F1
#
_cell.length_a   1.000
_cell.length_b   1.000
_cell.length_c   1.000
_cell.angle_alpha   90.00
_cell.angle_beta   90.00
_cell.angle_gamma   90.00
#
_symmetry.space_group_name_H-M   'P 1'
#
loop_
_entity.id
_entity.type
_entity.pdbx_description
1 polymer ?
#
loop_
_entity_poly.entity_id
_entity_poly.type
_entity_poly.pdbx_seq_one_letter_code
_entity_poly.pdbx_strand_id
1 'polypeptide(L)'
;MSNLTLRTTFYSLTLALAFCNQAFGIYLCVVDTGYFSPNSWIFSIILTIFCFLTWIWASVLLAFNNRPTSTHALARASSHFYSFLLLTPIHLAIGIMVLSQIHYNCNTILYSDGEPDGCGTGATAGSLSIVQSIIAGLAIWSILRSVTGSPTGLKTNIASEASDNEKSAMLASQA
;
A
#
# COMPACT_ATOMS: atom_id res chain seq x y z
N MET A 1 -20.30 -5.04 -7.12
CA MET A 1 -19.33 -5.35 -6.05
C MET A 1 -19.67 -4.47 -4.86
N SER A 2 -19.83 -5.03 -3.66
CA SER A 2 -20.16 -4.23 -2.47
C SER A 2 -18.95 -3.35 -2.07
N ASN A 3 -19.22 -2.21 -1.43
CA ASN A 3 -18.17 -1.33 -0.93
C ASN A 3 -17.22 -2.05 0.04
N LEU A 4 -17.74 -3.02 0.81
CA LEU A 4 -16.95 -3.85 1.71
C LEU A 4 -15.93 -4.73 0.99
N THR A 5 -16.36 -5.44 -0.05
CA THR A 5 -15.50 -6.31 -0.85
C THR A 5 -14.41 -5.50 -1.54
N LEU A 6 -14.75 -4.33 -2.08
CA LEU A 6 -13.80 -3.45 -2.75
C LEU A 6 -12.70 -2.97 -1.78
N ARG A 7 -13.06 -2.47 -0.60
CA ARG A 7 -12.09 -2.04 0.43
C ARG A 7 -11.20 -3.19 0.89
N THR A 8 -11.81 -4.33 1.19
CA THR A 8 -11.09 -5.55 1.60
C THR A 8 -10.06 -5.97 0.56
N THR A 9 -10.42 -5.87 -0.72
CA THR A 9 -9.52 -6.16 -1.85
C THR A 9 -8.32 -5.22 -1.85
N PHE A 10 -8.53 -3.91 -1.80
CA PHE A 10 -7.43 -2.95 -1.79
C PHE A 10 -6.51 -3.08 -0.56
N TYR A 11 -7.07 -3.42 0.59
CA TYR A 11 -6.29 -3.61 1.82
C TYR A 11 -5.42 -4.87 1.71
N SER A 12 -6.00 -5.96 1.20
CA SER A 12 -5.28 -7.21 0.98
C SER A 12 -4.19 -7.07 -0.08
N LEU A 13 -4.46 -6.32 -1.16
CA LEU A 13 -3.46 -6.00 -2.18
C LEU A 13 -2.32 -5.15 -1.58
N THR A 14 -2.63 -4.14 -0.77
CA THR A 14 -1.62 -3.32 -0.09
C THR A 14 -0.72 -4.20 0.80
N LEU A 15 -1.33 -5.12 1.55
CA LEU A 15 -0.62 -6.03 2.44
C LEU A 15 0.29 -7.00 1.66
N ALA A 16 -0.23 -7.61 0.59
CA ALA A 16 0.53 -8.54 -0.25
C ALA A 16 1.69 -7.84 -0.96
N LEU A 17 1.45 -6.65 -1.54
CA LEU A 17 2.50 -5.85 -2.17
C LEU A 17 3.56 -5.43 -1.17
N ALA A 18 3.17 -4.99 0.04
CA ALA A 18 4.12 -4.59 1.06
C ALA A 18 5.02 -5.76 1.48
N PHE A 19 4.45 -6.96 1.61
CA PHE A 19 5.21 -8.17 1.93
C PHE A 19 6.19 -8.56 0.82
N CYS A 20 5.74 -8.58 -0.45
CA CYS A 20 6.61 -8.86 -1.60
C CYS A 20 7.74 -7.82 -1.71
N ASN A 21 7.40 -6.54 -1.55
CA ASN A 21 8.35 -5.44 -1.67
C ASN A 21 9.36 -5.43 -0.50
N GLN A 22 8.96 -5.90 0.68
CA GLN A 22 9.87 -6.14 1.80
C GLN A 22 10.92 -7.20 1.46
N ALA A 23 10.53 -8.31 0.82
CA ALA A 23 11.47 -9.35 0.40
C ALA A 23 12.52 -8.81 -0.59
N PHE A 24 12.08 -7.99 -1.55
CA PHE A 24 13.00 -7.31 -2.47
C PHE A 24 13.91 -6.31 -1.76
N GLY A 25 13.39 -5.54 -0.79
CA GLY A 25 14.20 -4.61 0.01
C GLY A 25 15.28 -5.31 0.83
N ILE A 26 14.96 -6.47 1.43
CA ILE A 26 15.93 -7.30 2.15
C ILE A 26 16.99 -7.85 1.19
N TYR A 27 16.58 -8.36 0.02
CA TYR A 27 17.50 -8.84 -1.00
C TYR A 27 18.47 -7.74 -1.42
N LEU A 28 17.95 -6.54 -1.74
CA LEU A 28 18.78 -5.39 -2.11
C LEU A 28 19.70 -4.95 -0.97
N CYS A 29 19.30 -5.13 0.29
CA CYS A 29 20.14 -4.75 1.42
C CYS A 29 21.29 -5.75 1.69
N VAL A 30 21.06 -7.05 1.47
CA VAL A 30 21.97 -8.12 1.90
C VAL A 30 22.84 -8.63 0.76
N VAL A 31 22.29 -8.71 -0.44
CA VAL A 31 22.94 -9.32 -1.61
C VAL A 31 23.56 -8.24 -2.50
N ASP A 32 22.79 -7.21 -2.83
CA ASP A 32 23.25 -6.09 -3.65
C ASP A 32 23.85 -5.00 -2.75
N THR A 33 25.08 -5.22 -2.27
CA THR A 33 25.72 -4.33 -1.28
C THR A 33 26.12 -2.95 -1.83
N GLY A 34 25.69 -2.58 -3.04
CA GLY A 34 25.73 -1.20 -3.48
C GLY A 34 27.12 -0.69 -3.84
N TYR A 35 28.04 -1.56 -4.28
CA TYR A 35 29.41 -1.15 -4.64
C TYR A 35 29.46 0.01 -5.65
N PHE A 36 28.45 0.13 -6.52
CA PHE A 36 28.39 1.14 -7.57
C PHE A 36 27.27 2.19 -7.39
N SER A 37 26.32 1.97 -6.47
CA SER A 37 25.25 2.92 -6.17
C SER A 37 25.43 3.53 -4.78
N PRO A 38 25.79 4.83 -4.70
CA PRO A 38 26.21 5.45 -3.45
C PRO A 38 25.13 5.48 -2.35
N ASN A 39 23.85 5.31 -2.70
CA ASN A 39 22.72 5.39 -1.76
C ASN A 39 21.80 4.16 -1.76
N SER A 40 22.09 3.14 -2.56
CA SER A 40 21.27 1.92 -2.69
C SER A 40 20.99 1.23 -1.35
N TRP A 41 22.02 1.05 -0.51
CA TRP A 41 21.90 0.39 0.79
C TRP A 41 20.96 1.15 1.74
N ILE A 42 21.08 2.49 1.80
CA ILE A 42 20.22 3.35 2.64
C ILE A 42 18.79 3.25 2.15
N PHE A 43 18.58 3.37 0.85
CA PHE A 43 17.23 3.34 0.27
C PHE A 43 16.57 1.97 0.42
N SER A 44 17.35 0.89 0.38
CA SER A 44 16.87 -0.48 0.62
C SER A 44 16.47 -0.70 2.08
N ILE A 45 17.21 -0.14 3.04
CA ILE A 45 16.81 -0.15 4.46
C ILE A 45 15.50 0.63 4.66
N ILE A 46 15.40 1.84 4.11
CA ILE A 46 14.19 2.68 4.19
C ILE A 46 13.00 1.91 3.60
N LEU A 47 13.15 1.37 2.40
CA LEU A 47 12.14 0.55 1.72
C LEU A 47 11.68 -0.61 2.62
N THR A 48 12.62 -1.37 3.18
CA THR A 48 12.33 -2.54 4.02
C THR A 48 11.55 -2.16 5.28
N ILE A 49 11.99 -1.12 6.00
CA ILE A 49 11.35 -0.66 7.23
C ILE A 49 9.92 -0.17 6.93
N PHE A 50 9.75 0.68 5.91
CA PHE A 50 8.43 1.22 5.57
C PHE A 50 7.48 0.16 5.03
N CYS A 51 7.97 -0.82 4.27
CA CYS A 51 7.15 -1.96 3.83
C CYS A 51 6.71 -2.82 5.02
N PHE A 52 7.60 -3.09 5.98
CA PHE A 52 7.24 -3.81 7.20
C PHE A 52 6.19 -3.08 8.04
N LEU A 53 6.37 -1.78 8.26
CA LEU A 53 5.39 -0.95 8.98
C LEU A 53 4.05 -0.91 8.24
N THR A 54 4.08 -0.80 6.90
CA THR A 54 2.87 -0.83 6.07
C THR A 54 2.15 -2.17 6.20
N TRP A 55 2.89 -3.28 6.19
CA TRP A 55 2.35 -4.62 6.34
C TRP A 55 1.63 -4.80 7.69
N ILE A 56 2.26 -4.40 8.79
CA ILE A 56 1.65 -4.43 10.13
C ILE A 56 0.40 -3.53 10.16
N TRP A 57 0.54 -2.30 9.69
CA TRP A 57 -0.55 -1.32 9.78
C TRP A 57 -1.77 -1.70 8.92
N ALA A 58 -1.54 -2.18 7.69
CA ALA A 58 -2.60 -2.67 6.83
C ALA A 58 -3.30 -3.89 7.44
N SER A 59 -2.56 -4.79 8.11
CA SER A 59 -3.13 -5.93 8.83
C SER A 59 -4.08 -5.48 9.95
N VAL A 60 -3.65 -4.48 10.72
CA VAL A 60 -4.48 -3.88 11.78
C VAL A 60 -5.75 -3.26 11.19
N LEU A 61 -5.64 -2.41 10.16
CA LEU A 61 -6.81 -1.80 9.53
C LEU A 61 -7.77 -2.84 8.96
N LEU A 62 -7.26 -3.90 8.32
CA LEU A 62 -8.09 -4.97 7.78
C LEU A 62 -8.89 -5.68 8.89
N ALA A 63 -8.28 -5.93 10.05
CA ALA A 63 -8.96 -6.56 11.19
C ALA A 63 -10.12 -5.73 11.76
N PHE A 64 -10.11 -4.40 11.57
CA PHE A 64 -11.16 -3.48 11.99
C PHE A 64 -12.15 -3.09 10.87
N ASN A 65 -11.86 -3.40 9.61
CA ASN A 65 -12.71 -3.07 8.45
C ASN A 65 -14.08 -3.79 8.45
N ASN A 66 -14.21 -4.92 9.15
CA ASN A 66 -15.43 -5.76 9.18
C ASN A 66 -16.12 -5.77 10.57
N ARG A 67 -15.99 -4.71 11.38
CA ARG A 67 -16.57 -4.66 12.73
C ARG A 67 -17.69 -3.61 12.85
N PRO A 68 -18.92 -3.90 12.38
CA PRO A 68 -20.01 -2.91 12.29
C PRO A 68 -20.52 -2.41 13.66
N THR A 69 -20.36 -3.20 14.72
CA THR A 69 -20.80 -2.85 16.08
C THR A 69 -19.70 -2.18 16.91
N SER A 70 -18.49 -2.03 16.38
CA SER A 70 -17.38 -1.47 17.14
C SER A 70 -17.44 0.05 17.18
N THR A 71 -17.33 0.63 18.38
CA THR A 71 -17.19 2.09 18.59
C THR A 71 -15.72 2.53 18.58
N HIS A 72 -14.79 1.60 18.37
CA HIS A 72 -13.37 1.84 18.43
C HIS A 72 -12.92 2.83 17.34
N ALA A 73 -11.96 3.70 17.65
CA ALA A 73 -11.49 4.71 16.71
C ALA A 73 -10.98 4.11 15.39
N LEU A 74 -10.30 2.95 15.45
CA LEU A 74 -9.80 2.24 14.26
C LEU A 74 -10.91 1.70 13.33
N ALA A 75 -12.15 1.56 13.79
CA ALA A 75 -13.27 1.16 12.92
C ALA A 75 -13.89 2.35 12.17
N ARG A 76 -13.47 3.59 12.49
CA ARG A 76 -13.97 4.81 11.84
C ARG A 76 -13.35 5.00 10.48
N ALA A 77 -14.15 5.42 9.51
CA ALA A 77 -13.69 5.72 8.15
C ALA A 77 -12.53 6.72 8.12
N SER A 78 -12.47 7.67 9.06
CA SER A 78 -11.36 8.62 9.22
C SER A 78 -10.02 7.94 9.43
N SER A 79 -9.94 6.92 10.28
CA SER A 79 -8.67 6.23 10.59
C SER A 79 -8.14 5.51 9.36
N HIS A 80 -9.03 4.86 8.61
CA HIS A 80 -8.68 4.25 7.33
C HIS A 80 -8.25 5.30 6.30
N PHE A 81 -9.04 6.36 6.14
CA PHE A 81 -8.78 7.42 5.17
C PHE A 81 -7.41 8.07 5.39
N TYR A 82 -7.12 8.55 6.60
CA TYR A 82 -5.85 9.20 6.90
C TYR A 82 -4.65 8.24 6.80
N SER A 83 -4.85 6.97 7.13
CA SER A 83 -3.80 5.96 6.96
C SER A 83 -3.38 5.81 5.51
N PHE A 84 -4.33 5.58 4.60
CA PHE A 84 -4.01 5.45 3.18
C PHE A 84 -3.59 6.78 2.54
N LEU A 85 -4.10 7.91 3.05
CA LEU A 85 -3.66 9.24 2.63
C LEU A 85 -2.17 9.47 2.91
N LEU A 86 -1.65 8.99 4.04
CA LEU A 86 -0.23 9.07 4.36
C LEU A 86 0.60 8.04 3.59
N LEU A 87 0.10 6.81 3.44
CA LEU A 87 0.81 5.76 2.71
C LEU A 87 1.01 6.09 1.22
N THR A 88 0.07 6.82 0.61
CA THR A 88 0.13 7.19 -0.82
C THR A 88 1.42 7.97 -1.19
N PRO A 89 1.69 9.15 -0.61
CA PRO A 89 2.92 9.89 -0.91
C PRO A 89 4.18 9.19 -0.41
N ILE A 90 4.11 8.43 0.69
CA ILE A 90 5.27 7.68 1.23
C ILE A 90 5.74 6.65 0.20
N HIS A 91 4.83 5.80 -0.31
CA HIS A 91 5.20 4.77 -1.28
C HIS A 91 5.58 5.34 -2.65
N LEU A 92 5.02 6.49 -3.02
CA LEU A 92 5.46 7.24 -4.21
C LEU A 92 6.90 7.73 -4.05
N ALA A 93 7.22 8.36 -2.92
CA ALA A 93 8.56 8.86 -2.63
C ALA A 93 9.59 7.72 -2.59
N ILE A 94 9.28 6.61 -1.91
CA ILE A 94 10.12 5.41 -1.87
C ILE A 94 10.34 4.86 -3.28
N GLY A 95 9.29 4.76 -4.10
CA GLY A 95 9.41 4.32 -5.49
C GLY A 95 10.36 5.21 -6.28
N ILE A 96 10.20 6.53 -6.24
CA ILE A 96 11.11 7.48 -6.90
C ILE A 96 12.54 7.34 -6.38
N MET A 97 12.73 7.22 -5.07
CA MET A 97 14.05 7.04 -4.45
C MET A 97 14.75 5.79 -4.99
N VAL A 98 14.08 4.63 -4.99
CA VAL A 98 14.66 3.37 -5.48
C VAL A 98 14.92 3.45 -6.99
N LEU A 99 13.94 3.93 -7.78
CA LEU A 99 14.08 4.05 -9.24
C LEU A 99 15.19 5.04 -9.63
N SER A 100 15.48 6.05 -8.81
CA SER A 100 16.57 7.00 -9.06
C SER A 100 17.97 6.37 -9.00
N GLN A 101 18.10 5.13 -8.49
CA GLN A 101 19.38 4.42 -8.43
C GLN A 101 19.58 3.47 -9.62
N ILE A 102 18.56 3.27 -10.46
CA ILE A 102 18.58 2.33 -11.58
C ILE A 102 19.70 2.63 -12.57
N HIS A 103 19.99 3.89 -12.87
CA HIS A 103 21.04 4.20 -13.84
C HIS A 103 22.44 3.82 -13.34
N TYR A 104 22.65 3.73 -12.02
CA TYR A 104 23.88 3.18 -11.46
C TYR A 104 23.86 1.65 -11.52
N ASN A 105 22.76 1.02 -11.12
CA ASN A 105 22.65 -0.44 -11.03
C ASN A 105 22.60 -1.12 -12.42
N CYS A 106 22.05 -0.45 -13.43
CA CYS A 106 21.90 -0.99 -14.78
C CYS A 106 23.06 -0.64 -15.73
N ASN A 107 24.11 0.02 -15.25
CA ASN A 107 25.22 0.42 -16.10
C ASN A 107 26.22 -0.73 -16.29
N THR A 108 26.08 -1.46 -17.40
CA THR A 108 26.94 -2.60 -17.78
C THR A 108 28.40 -2.24 -18.02
N ILE A 109 28.75 -0.96 -18.14
CA ILE A 109 30.14 -0.50 -18.34
C ILE A 109 30.93 -0.54 -17.02
N LEU A 110 30.24 -0.42 -15.87
CA LEU A 110 30.85 -0.43 -14.54
C LEU A 110 31.09 -1.84 -13.99
N TYR A 111 30.39 -2.85 -14.50
CA TYR A 111 30.49 -4.25 -14.05
C TYR A 111 31.45 -5.06 -14.94
N SER A 112 32.52 -5.59 -14.33
CA SER A 112 33.61 -6.31 -15.04
C SER A 112 33.20 -7.68 -15.61
N ASP A 113 32.07 -8.19 -15.15
CA ASP A 113 31.42 -9.45 -15.48
C ASP A 113 30.26 -9.27 -16.48
N GLY A 114 29.91 -8.03 -16.82
CA GLY A 114 28.89 -7.69 -17.82
C GLY A 114 27.44 -7.91 -17.36
N GLU A 115 27.22 -8.38 -16.13
CA GLU A 115 25.90 -8.55 -15.54
C GLU A 115 25.56 -7.37 -14.62
N PRO A 116 24.52 -6.57 -14.93
CA PRO A 116 24.15 -5.43 -14.10
C PRO A 116 23.52 -5.92 -12.79
N ASP A 117 24.31 -5.94 -11.72
CA ASP A 117 23.85 -6.38 -10.42
C ASP A 117 22.73 -5.46 -9.89
N GLY A 118 21.69 -6.06 -9.33
CA GLY A 118 20.58 -5.33 -8.71
C GLY A 118 19.66 -4.53 -9.63
N CYS A 119 19.93 -4.44 -10.94
CA CYS A 119 19.14 -3.63 -11.88
C CYS A 119 17.66 -4.09 -11.94
N GLY A 120 17.42 -5.37 -12.20
CA GLY A 120 16.07 -5.93 -12.27
C GLY A 120 15.34 -5.86 -10.94
N THR A 121 16.06 -6.12 -9.84
CA THR A 121 15.51 -6.07 -8.48
C THR A 121 15.12 -4.66 -8.08
N GLY A 122 16.00 -3.66 -8.31
CA GLY A 122 15.73 -2.26 -8.05
C GLY A 122 14.56 -1.72 -8.89
N ALA A 123 14.51 -2.06 -10.18
CA ALA A 123 13.39 -1.72 -11.06
C ALA A 123 12.06 -2.30 -10.58
N THR A 124 12.07 -3.57 -10.14
CA THR A 124 10.89 -4.26 -9.62
C THR A 124 10.44 -3.64 -8.30
N ALA A 125 11.34 -3.48 -7.33
CA ALA A 125 11.03 -2.90 -6.01
C ALA A 125 10.52 -1.45 -6.11
N GLY A 126 11.17 -0.63 -6.93
CA GLY A 126 10.75 0.73 -7.20
C GLY A 126 9.35 0.78 -7.83
N SER A 127 9.12 -0.04 -8.85
CA SER A 127 7.82 -0.13 -9.54
C SER A 127 6.70 -0.66 -8.64
N LEU A 128 6.97 -1.67 -7.81
CA LEU A 128 6.03 -2.18 -6.81
C LEU A 128 5.64 -1.10 -5.80
N SER A 129 6.58 -0.26 -5.39
CA SER A 129 6.31 0.89 -4.50
C SER A 129 5.37 1.90 -5.17
N ILE A 130 5.57 2.19 -6.47
CA ILE A 130 4.66 3.06 -7.24
C ILE A 130 3.26 2.42 -7.34
N VAL A 131 3.17 1.13 -7.67
CA VAL A 131 1.88 0.42 -7.72
C VAL A 131 1.19 0.46 -6.36
N GLN A 132 1.93 0.27 -5.27
CA GLN A 132 1.40 0.35 -3.91
C GLN A 132 0.84 1.75 -3.58
N SER A 133 1.49 2.82 -4.05
CA SER A 133 0.96 4.18 -3.95
C SER A 133 -0.38 4.32 -4.68
N ILE A 134 -0.49 3.79 -5.91
CA ILE A 134 -1.75 3.81 -6.68
C ILE A 134 -2.85 3.04 -5.95
N ILE A 135 -2.55 1.83 -5.45
CA ILE A 135 -3.51 1.01 -4.70
C ILE A 135 -3.95 1.72 -3.41
N ALA A 136 -3.05 2.40 -2.71
CA ALA A 136 -3.40 3.22 -1.55
C ALA A 136 -4.35 4.37 -1.93
N GLY A 137 -4.10 5.04 -3.06
CA GLY A 137 -5.03 6.04 -3.61
C GLY A 137 -6.41 5.48 -3.94
N LEU A 138 -6.48 4.29 -4.54
CA LEU A 138 -7.74 3.60 -4.83
C LEU A 138 -8.47 3.18 -3.53
N ALA A 139 -7.73 2.81 -2.49
CA ALA A 139 -8.31 2.57 -1.17
C ALA A 139 -8.97 3.83 -0.61
N ILE A 140 -8.32 5.00 -0.69
CA ILE A 140 -8.90 6.29 -0.31
C ILE A 140 -10.20 6.55 -1.06
N TRP A 141 -10.18 6.40 -2.39
CA TRP A 141 -11.36 6.59 -3.22
C TRP A 141 -12.51 5.66 -2.80
N SER A 142 -12.22 4.39 -2.53
CA SER A 142 -13.24 3.42 -2.08
C SER A 142 -13.84 3.79 -0.71
N ILE A 143 -13.04 4.36 0.19
CA ILE A 143 -13.51 4.84 1.50
C ILE A 143 -14.41 6.06 1.32
N LEU A 144 -13.98 7.04 0.51
CA LEU A 144 -14.80 8.24 0.22
C LEU A 144 -16.13 7.86 -0.39
N ARG A 145 -16.13 6.98 -1.39
CA ARG A 145 -17.35 6.44 -1.99
C ARG A 145 -18.27 5.77 -0.96
N SER A 146 -17.69 5.12 0.05
CA SER A 146 -18.46 4.42 1.09
C SER A 146 -19.16 5.36 2.07
N VAL A 147 -18.66 6.59 2.24
CA VAL A 147 -19.22 7.59 3.18
C VAL A 147 -19.96 8.72 2.46
N THR A 148 -19.97 8.72 1.12
CA THR A 148 -20.66 9.74 0.32
C THR A 148 -22.17 9.56 0.49
N GLY A 149 -22.83 10.50 1.18
CA GLY A 149 -24.25 10.43 1.52
C GLY A 149 -24.53 10.22 3.01
N SER A 150 -23.50 9.97 3.81
CA SER A 150 -23.63 9.86 5.26
C SER A 150 -23.64 11.23 5.94
N PRO A 151 -24.59 11.52 6.86
CA PRO A 151 -24.64 12.80 7.58
C PRO A 151 -23.44 13.00 8.52
N THR A 152 -22.76 11.91 8.90
CA THR A 152 -21.62 11.89 9.81
C THR A 152 -20.28 11.69 9.06
N GLY A 153 -20.32 11.39 7.76
CA GLY A 153 -19.16 11.34 6.87
C GLY A 153 -18.05 10.43 7.39
N LEU A 154 -16.80 10.94 7.42
CA LEU A 154 -15.64 10.16 7.88
C LEU A 154 -15.70 9.72 9.36
N LYS A 155 -16.61 10.26 10.18
CA LYS A 155 -16.74 9.85 11.58
C LYS A 155 -17.50 8.53 11.73
N THR A 156 -18.12 8.01 10.66
CA THR A 156 -18.90 6.78 10.73
C THR A 156 -18.04 5.54 10.86
N ASN A 157 -18.64 4.50 11.43
CA ASN A 157 -18.09 3.17 11.35
C ASN A 157 -18.17 2.70 9.89
N ILE A 158 -17.02 2.32 9.34
CA ILE A 158 -16.91 2.00 7.91
C ILE A 158 -17.67 0.73 7.52
N ALA A 159 -17.87 -0.19 8.47
CA ALA A 159 -18.56 -1.47 8.27
C ALA A 159 -20.09 -1.35 8.41
N SER A 160 -20.59 -0.45 9.26
CA SER A 160 -22.04 -0.27 9.43
C SER A 160 -22.70 0.25 8.15
N GLU A 161 -22.09 1.23 7.49
CA GLU A 161 -22.62 1.77 6.23
C GLU A 161 -22.58 0.78 5.07
N ALA A 162 -21.62 -0.15 5.08
CA ALA A 162 -21.59 -1.20 4.07
C ALA A 162 -22.79 -2.14 4.21
N SER A 163 -23.14 -2.51 5.45
CA SER A 163 -24.33 -3.32 5.76
C SER A 163 -25.63 -2.61 5.34
N ASP A 164 -25.77 -1.33 5.66
CA ASP A 164 -27.01 -0.59 5.41
C ASP A 164 -27.27 -0.36 3.92
N ASN A 165 -26.21 -0.09 3.15
CA ASN A 165 -26.28 0.00 1.70
C ASN A 165 -26.67 -1.33 1.05
N GLU A 166 -26.12 -2.44 1.55
CA GLU A 166 -26.43 -3.77 1.02
C GLU A 166 -27.90 -4.14 1.29
N LYS A 167 -28.40 -3.89 2.50
CA LYS A 167 -29.82 -4.07 2.84
C LYS A 167 -30.74 -3.23 1.96
N SER A 168 -30.39 -1.96 1.73
CA SER A 168 -31.17 -1.05 0.89
C SER A 168 -31.21 -1.53 -0.57
N ALA A 169 -30.11 -2.04 -1.11
CA ALA A 169 -30.05 -2.61 -2.45
C ALA A 169 -30.90 -3.89 -2.58
N MET A 170 -30.90 -4.75 -1.56
CA MET A 170 -31.76 -5.95 -1.55
C MET A 170 -33.24 -5.56 -1.55
N LEU A 171 -33.65 -4.58 -0.74
CA LEU A 171 -35.03 -4.09 -0.69
C LEU A 171 -35.48 -3.48 -2.04
N ALA A 172 -34.60 -2.71 -2.70
CA ALA A 172 -34.89 -2.13 -4.01
C ALA A 172 -35.04 -3.18 -5.13
N SER A 173 -34.44 -4.37 -5.00
CA SER A 173 -34.58 -5.46 -5.97
C SER A 173 -35.87 -6.28 -5.80
N GLN A 174 -36.59 -6.08 -4.69
CA GLN A 174 -37.83 -6.79 -4.37
C GLN A 174 -39.09 -5.98 -4.70
N ALA A 175 -38.94 -4.72 -5.12
CA ALA A 175 -40.00 -3.82 -5.55
C ALA A 175 -40.11 -3.80 -7.08
#